data_AF-A0A1W9WMB3-F1
#
_entry.id   AF-A0A1W9WMB3-F1
#
_cell.length_a   1.000
_cell.length_b   1.000
_cell.length_c   1.000
_cell.angle_alpha   90.00
_cell.angle_beta   90.00
_cell.angle_gamma   90.00
#
_symmetry.space_group_name_H-M   'P 1'
#
loop_
_entity.id
_entity.type
_entity.pdbx_description
1 polymer ?
#
loop_
_entity_poly.entity_id
_entity_poly.type
_entity_poly.pdbx_seq_one_letter_code
_entity_poly.pdbx_strand_id
1 'polypeptide(L)'
;MTTLNVAVKEANDKGALALMIYAIPNFPDPDTYQDILAILHENPCVTIIETTFPVTSRFSEFANQTIQNAHRQAAQFTDGLSIMETLQPFKKPTVGVLYRETYEKLGYEAILQKIQGKIDGLLFEWVIPNVEAYAYSFERYGIELVQCAEPSMT
;
A
#
# COMPACT_ATOMS: atom_id res chain seq x y z
N MET A 1 -6.90 -18.77 -4.86
CA MET A 1 -6.25 -18.21 -3.66
C MET A 1 -5.42 -17.04 -4.15
N THR A 2 -5.53 -15.89 -3.50
CA THR A 2 -4.95 -14.63 -3.98
C THR A 2 -3.47 -14.50 -3.59
N THR A 3 -2.72 -13.58 -4.22
CA THR A 3 -1.27 -13.43 -4.03
C THR A 3 -0.90 -13.22 -2.55
N LEU A 4 -1.60 -12.33 -1.85
CA LEU A 4 -1.34 -12.02 -0.44
C LEU A 4 -1.65 -13.21 0.46
N ASN A 5 -2.77 -13.91 0.21
CA ASN A 5 -3.14 -15.11 0.98
C ASN A 5 -2.12 -16.24 0.82
N VAL A 6 -1.59 -16.44 -0.39
CA VAL A 6 -0.52 -17.42 -0.63
C VAL A 6 0.73 -17.02 0.15
N ALA A 7 1.14 -15.75 0.10
CA ALA A 7 2.32 -15.26 0.81
C ALA A 7 2.22 -15.47 2.34
N VAL A 8 1.07 -15.16 2.92
CA VAL A 8 0.81 -15.38 4.35
C VAL A 8 0.82 -16.87 4.69
N LYS A 9 0.18 -17.70 3.86
CA LYS A 9 0.14 -19.15 4.07
C LYS A 9 1.55 -19.75 4.01
N GLU A 10 2.37 -19.37 3.04
CA GLU A 10 3.73 -19.87 2.89
C GLU A 10 4.63 -19.50 4.08
N ALA A 11 4.47 -18.30 4.66
CA ALA A 11 5.17 -17.92 5.88
C ALA A 11 4.76 -18.83 7.05
N ASN A 12 3.45 -19.01 7.24
CA ASN A 12 2.89 -19.85 8.31
C ASN A 12 3.30 -21.32 8.17
N ASP A 13 3.28 -21.88 6.95
CA ASP A 13 3.69 -23.25 6.66
C ASP A 13 5.17 -23.51 7.00
N LYS A 14 6.00 -22.45 7.00
CA LYS A 14 7.41 -22.49 7.42
C LYS A 14 7.60 -22.25 8.92
N GLY A 15 6.51 -22.14 9.68
CA GLY A 15 6.54 -21.87 11.13
C GLY A 15 6.88 -20.43 11.49
N ALA A 16 6.71 -19.48 10.56
CA ALA A 16 6.94 -18.05 10.78
C ALA A 16 5.64 -17.25 10.68
N LEU A 17 5.61 -16.07 11.31
CA LEU A 17 4.57 -15.08 11.05
C LEU A 17 4.91 -14.31 9.77
N ALA A 18 3.89 -13.98 8.97
CA ALA A 18 4.07 -13.07 7.83
C ALA A 18 4.49 -11.68 8.32
N LEU A 19 5.64 -11.20 7.85
CA LEU A 19 6.14 -9.86 8.18
C LEU A 19 5.81 -8.90 7.04
N MET A 20 5.00 -7.88 7.35
CA MET A 20 4.70 -6.77 6.45
C MET A 20 5.46 -5.52 6.89
N ILE A 21 6.17 -4.87 5.97
CA ILE A 21 6.95 -3.65 6.26
C ILE A 21 6.42 -2.49 5.42
N TYR A 22 6.07 -1.38 6.08
CA TYR A 22 5.62 -0.15 5.45
C TYR A 22 6.77 0.74 5.01
N ALA A 23 6.78 1.16 3.75
CA ALA A 23 7.75 2.09 3.18
C ALA A 23 7.08 3.16 2.30
N ILE A 24 7.44 4.42 2.55
CA ILE A 24 6.95 5.57 1.79
C ILE A 24 7.96 5.86 0.66
N PRO A 25 7.53 5.89 -0.61
CA PRO A 25 8.41 6.25 -1.72
C PRO A 25 9.10 7.59 -1.49
N ASN A 26 10.42 7.61 -1.72
CA ASN A 26 11.29 8.77 -1.56
C ASN A 26 11.40 9.35 -0.14
N PHE A 27 11.09 8.58 0.90
CA PHE A 27 11.42 8.92 2.28
C PHE A 27 12.66 8.13 2.77
N PRO A 28 13.62 8.77 3.47
CA PRO A 28 13.73 10.21 3.73
C PRO A 28 14.15 11.03 2.49
N ASP A 29 14.64 10.36 1.47
CA ASP A 29 15.01 10.89 0.15
C ASP A 29 14.95 9.74 -0.89
N PRO A 30 15.01 10.05 -2.20
CA PRO A 30 14.91 9.04 -3.25
C PRO A 30 15.99 7.95 -3.20
N ASP A 31 17.24 8.31 -2.94
CA ASP A 31 18.36 7.37 -2.98
C ASP A 31 18.27 6.38 -1.81
N THR A 32 18.05 6.90 -0.61
CA THR A 32 17.84 6.08 0.59
C THR A 32 16.61 5.16 0.44
N TYR A 33 15.53 5.64 -0.18
CA TYR A 33 14.36 4.80 -0.44
C TYR A 33 14.68 3.64 -1.39
N GLN A 34 15.45 3.86 -2.46
CA GLN A 34 15.85 2.78 -3.37
C GLN A 34 16.73 1.73 -2.66
N ASP A 35 17.64 2.17 -1.80
CA ASP A 35 18.47 1.26 -0.99
C ASP A 35 17.61 0.44 -0.02
N ILE A 36 16.66 1.08 0.68
CA ILE A 36 15.70 0.40 1.55
C ILE A 36 14.89 -0.62 0.74
N LEU A 37 14.35 -0.23 -0.41
CA LEU A 37 13.53 -1.11 -1.24
C LEU A 37 14.33 -2.31 -1.75
N ALA A 38 15.59 -2.12 -2.13
CA ALA A 38 16.49 -3.20 -2.51
C ALA A 38 16.73 -4.17 -1.35
N ILE A 39 16.98 -3.65 -0.13
CA ILE A 39 17.13 -4.49 1.08
C ILE A 39 15.86 -5.28 1.35
N LEU A 40 14.69 -4.63 1.30
CA LEU A 40 13.41 -5.28 1.57
C LEU A 40 13.13 -6.39 0.55
N HIS A 41 13.41 -6.17 -0.73
CA HIS A 41 13.21 -7.18 -1.77
C HIS A 41 14.08 -8.43 -1.59
N GLU A 42 15.33 -8.27 -1.16
CA GLU A 42 16.25 -9.39 -1.00
C GLU A 42 16.15 -10.05 0.39
N ASN A 43 15.48 -9.40 1.36
CA ASN A 43 15.35 -9.94 2.71
C ASN A 43 14.36 -11.13 2.73
N PRO A 44 14.80 -12.34 3.15
CA PRO A 44 13.95 -13.52 3.16
C PRO A 44 12.88 -13.51 4.24
N CYS A 45 13.03 -12.69 5.29
CA CYS A 45 12.05 -12.58 6.36
C CYS A 45 10.90 -11.63 6.02
N VAL A 46 11.09 -10.70 5.07
CA VAL A 46 10.02 -9.79 4.63
C VAL A 46 9.09 -10.55 3.69
N THR A 47 7.83 -10.68 4.08
CA THR A 47 6.81 -11.40 3.32
C THR A 47 6.06 -10.47 2.38
N ILE A 48 5.63 -9.32 2.88
CA ILE A 48 4.82 -8.33 2.16
C ILE A 48 5.50 -6.96 2.31
N ILE A 49 5.52 -6.18 1.23
CA ILE A 49 5.87 -4.76 1.30
C ILE A 49 4.57 -3.98 1.30
N GLU A 50 4.38 -3.13 2.30
CA GLU A 50 3.30 -2.15 2.29
C GLU A 50 3.87 -0.81 1.81
N THR A 51 3.18 -0.15 0.89
CA THR A 51 3.61 1.12 0.31
C THR A 51 2.47 2.11 0.24
N THR A 52 2.73 3.34 -0.18
CA THR A 52 1.73 4.40 -0.29
C THR A 52 2.07 5.35 -1.42
N PHE A 53 1.17 6.29 -1.66
CA PHE A 53 1.44 7.49 -2.45
C PHE A 53 1.63 8.68 -1.50
N PRO A 54 2.72 9.45 -1.61
CA PRO A 54 2.91 10.64 -0.78
C PRO A 54 1.72 11.60 -0.87
N VAL A 55 1.30 12.10 0.29
CA VAL A 55 0.17 13.04 0.45
C VAL A 55 0.60 14.13 1.43
N THR A 56 -0.05 15.28 1.41
CA THR A 56 0.29 16.40 2.31
C THR A 56 -0.86 16.82 3.22
N SER A 57 -2.05 16.27 2.97
CA SER A 57 -3.31 16.60 3.59
C SER A 57 -4.24 15.39 3.63
N ARG A 58 -5.44 15.55 4.21
CA ARG A 58 -6.49 14.52 4.31
C ARG A 58 -5.99 13.19 4.90
N PHE A 59 -5.05 13.27 5.84
CA PHE A 59 -4.67 12.14 6.67
C PHE A 59 -5.87 11.65 7.48
N SER A 60 -5.93 10.34 7.70
CA SER A 60 -6.90 9.74 8.62
C SER A 60 -6.49 9.98 10.06
N GLU A 61 -7.37 9.60 10.98
CA GLU A 61 -7.05 9.56 12.41
C GLU A 61 -6.00 8.48 12.76
N PHE A 62 -5.79 7.50 11.88
CA PHE A 62 -4.83 6.42 12.06
C PHE A 62 -3.39 6.84 11.73
N ALA A 63 -3.21 7.83 10.86
CA ALA A 63 -1.89 8.35 10.51
C ALA A 63 -1.35 9.32 11.57
N ASN A 64 -0.48 8.81 12.45
CA ASN A 64 0.17 9.60 13.49
C ASN A 64 1.14 10.67 12.92
N GLN A 65 1.62 11.56 13.79
CA GLN A 65 2.50 12.66 13.39
C GLN A 65 3.78 12.21 12.65
N THR A 66 4.35 11.06 13.02
CA THR A 66 5.55 10.51 12.37
C THR A 66 5.25 10.14 10.92
N ILE A 67 4.16 9.42 10.68
CA ILE A 67 3.71 9.05 9.33
C ILE A 67 3.41 10.32 8.52
N GLN A 68 2.65 11.26 9.10
CA GLN A 68 2.34 12.51 8.41
C GLN A 68 3.59 13.31 8.01
N ASN A 69 4.59 13.38 8.89
CA ASN A 69 5.85 14.07 8.59
C ASN A 69 6.63 13.37 7.48
N ALA A 70 6.68 12.04 7.51
CA ALA A 70 7.36 11.26 6.47
C ALA A 70 6.69 11.43 5.09
N HIS A 71 5.35 11.43 5.04
CA HIS A 71 4.59 11.74 3.83
C HIS A 71 4.88 13.15 3.30
N ARG A 72 4.88 14.16 4.18
CA ARG A 72 5.19 15.55 3.80
C ARG A 72 6.61 15.70 3.27
N GLN A 73 7.58 14.99 3.88
CA GLN A 73 8.96 14.99 3.42
C GLN A 73 9.10 14.30 2.06
N ALA A 74 8.51 13.11 1.88
CA ALA A 74 8.48 12.42 0.59
C ALA A 74 7.87 13.29 -0.53
N ALA A 75 6.78 14.00 -0.21
CA ALA A 75 6.11 14.90 -1.14
C ALA A 75 6.95 16.11 -1.60
N GLN A 76 8.07 16.42 -0.93
CA GLN A 76 9.02 17.43 -1.39
C GLN A 76 9.80 16.99 -2.62
N PHE A 77 9.96 15.67 -2.81
CA PHE A 77 10.70 15.11 -3.95
C PHE A 77 9.78 14.80 -5.12
N THR A 78 8.60 14.28 -4.84
CA THR A 78 7.62 13.97 -5.89
C THR A 78 6.23 13.79 -5.29
N ASP A 79 5.19 14.12 -6.05
CA ASP A 79 3.82 13.88 -5.63
C ASP A 79 3.38 12.43 -5.83
N GLY A 80 2.30 12.03 -5.16
CA GLY A 80 1.76 10.68 -5.24
C GLY A 80 1.28 10.26 -6.63
N LEU A 81 0.87 11.20 -7.49
CA LEU A 81 0.43 10.89 -8.86
C LEU A 81 1.62 10.50 -9.74
N SER A 82 2.70 11.28 -9.65
CA SER A 82 3.96 11.03 -10.35
C SER A 82 4.57 9.69 -9.95
N ILE A 83 4.47 9.30 -8.66
CA ILE A 83 4.84 7.95 -8.21
C ILE A 83 3.99 6.88 -8.89
N MET A 84 2.65 7.02 -8.91
CA MET A 84 1.78 6.02 -9.55
C MET A 84 2.08 5.83 -11.04
N GLU A 85 2.43 6.90 -11.74
CA GLU A 85 2.74 6.88 -13.17
C GLU A 85 4.05 6.17 -13.48
N THR A 86 5.03 6.31 -12.59
CA THR A 86 6.37 5.70 -12.74
C THR A 86 6.50 4.35 -12.02
N LEU A 87 5.49 3.96 -11.25
CA LEU A 87 5.48 2.74 -10.46
C LEU A 87 5.78 1.50 -11.31
N GLN A 88 6.77 0.74 -10.86
CA GLN A 88 7.11 -0.57 -11.42
C GLN A 88 6.56 -1.68 -10.51
N PRO A 89 6.32 -2.89 -11.04
CA PRO A 89 5.95 -4.02 -10.21
C PRO A 89 7.01 -4.32 -9.14
N PHE A 90 6.55 -4.62 -7.93
CA PHE A 90 7.43 -5.03 -6.84
C PHE A 90 7.87 -6.49 -7.01
N LYS A 91 9.04 -6.84 -6.45
CA LYS A 91 9.53 -8.23 -6.45
C LYS A 91 8.88 -9.11 -5.38
N LYS A 92 8.16 -8.49 -4.44
CA LYS A 92 7.43 -9.15 -3.35
C LYS A 92 5.96 -8.77 -3.42
N PRO A 93 5.06 -9.61 -2.88
CA PRO A 93 3.67 -9.26 -2.68
C PRO A 93 3.54 -7.88 -2.03
N THR A 94 2.69 -7.02 -2.59
CA THR A 94 2.62 -5.61 -2.19
C THR A 94 1.21 -5.14 -1.89
N VAL A 95 1.06 -4.40 -0.79
CA VAL A 95 -0.17 -3.71 -0.41
C VAL A 95 0.05 -2.20 -0.54
N GLY A 96 -0.82 -1.52 -1.28
CA GLY A 96 -0.88 -0.06 -1.31
C GLY A 96 -1.79 0.46 -0.20
N VAL A 97 -1.36 1.52 0.48
CA VAL A 97 -2.15 2.31 1.42
C VAL A 97 -2.67 3.53 0.68
N LEU A 98 -3.98 3.62 0.52
CA LEU A 98 -4.62 4.74 -0.14
C LEU A 98 -5.13 5.74 0.89
N TYR A 99 -4.71 7.00 0.75
CA TYR A 99 -5.21 8.13 1.51
C TYR A 99 -6.31 8.89 0.76
N ARG A 100 -7.19 9.56 1.52
CA ARG A 100 -8.35 10.30 0.98
C ARG A 100 -7.94 11.38 -0.03
N GLU A 101 -6.81 12.05 0.19
CA GLU A 101 -6.31 13.07 -0.75
C GLU A 101 -6.14 12.48 -2.17
N THR A 102 -5.48 11.33 -2.28
CA THR A 102 -5.24 10.67 -3.56
C THR A 102 -6.54 10.16 -4.18
N TYR A 103 -7.41 9.57 -3.36
CA TYR A 103 -8.74 9.14 -3.77
C TYR A 103 -9.58 10.29 -4.35
N GLU A 104 -9.65 11.43 -3.65
CA GLU A 104 -10.43 12.60 -4.07
C GLU A 104 -9.87 13.23 -5.34
N LYS A 105 -8.55 13.20 -5.54
CA LYS A 105 -7.90 13.79 -6.73
C LYS A 105 -8.11 12.99 -8.00
N LEU A 106 -8.10 11.66 -7.93
CA LEU A 106 -8.10 10.79 -9.13
C LEU A 106 -9.38 9.99 -9.31
N GLY A 107 -10.08 9.69 -8.23
CA GLY A 107 -11.12 8.67 -8.21
C GLY A 107 -10.54 7.26 -8.17
N TYR A 108 -11.28 6.35 -7.54
CA TYR A 108 -10.80 5.00 -7.24
C TYR A 108 -10.55 4.13 -8.48
N GLU A 109 -11.40 4.21 -9.51
CA GLU A 109 -11.20 3.43 -10.75
C GLU A 109 -9.89 3.79 -11.44
N ALA A 110 -9.56 5.08 -11.52
CA ALA A 110 -8.31 5.54 -12.12
C ALA A 110 -7.09 5.08 -11.31
N ILE A 111 -7.23 5.01 -9.98
CA ILE A 111 -6.19 4.46 -9.10
C ILE A 111 -5.99 2.98 -9.39
N LEU A 112 -7.05 2.17 -9.40
CA LEU A 112 -6.98 0.73 -9.68
C LEU A 112 -6.32 0.46 -11.04
N GLN A 113 -6.68 1.23 -12.08
CA GLN A 113 -6.04 1.15 -13.39
C GLN A 113 -4.53 1.45 -13.34
N LYS A 114 -4.12 2.49 -12.60
CA LYS A 114 -2.70 2.90 -12.54
C LYS A 114 -1.82 1.89 -11.78
N ILE A 115 -2.39 1.18 -10.81
CA ILE A 115 -1.67 0.22 -9.97
C ILE A 115 -1.82 -1.25 -10.42
N GLN A 116 -2.72 -1.54 -11.37
CA GLN A 116 -2.96 -2.88 -11.89
C GLN A 116 -1.66 -3.54 -12.37
N GLY A 117 -1.40 -4.76 -11.90
CA GLY A 117 -0.20 -5.54 -12.21
C GLY A 117 1.08 -5.04 -11.54
N LYS A 118 1.00 -4.01 -10.68
CA LYS A 118 2.13 -3.44 -9.93
C LYS A 118 1.98 -3.59 -8.42
N ILE A 119 0.74 -3.55 -7.92
CA ILE A 119 0.36 -3.72 -6.52
C ILE A 119 -0.69 -4.83 -6.44
N ASP A 120 -0.52 -5.76 -5.51
CA ASP A 120 -1.38 -6.94 -5.36
C ASP A 120 -2.64 -6.66 -4.54
N GLY A 121 -2.58 -5.75 -3.57
CA GLY A 121 -3.72 -5.34 -2.78
C GLY A 121 -3.75 -3.86 -2.45
N LEU A 122 -4.92 -3.33 -2.17
CA LEU A 122 -5.10 -1.94 -1.77
C LEU A 122 -5.92 -1.89 -0.49
N LEU A 123 -5.37 -1.21 0.51
CA LEU A 123 -5.96 -0.86 1.78
C LEU A 123 -6.37 0.60 1.74
N PHE A 124 -7.58 0.89 2.19
CA PHE A 124 -8.03 2.25 2.37
C PHE A 124 -7.67 2.71 3.78
N GLU A 125 -6.96 3.83 3.87
CA GLU A 125 -6.55 4.39 5.15
C GLU A 125 -7.69 5.23 5.76
N TRP A 126 -8.89 4.63 5.84
CA TRP A 126 -10.07 5.14 6.54
C TRP A 126 -11.10 4.03 6.65
N VAL A 127 -12.02 4.14 7.61
CA VAL A 127 -13.12 3.19 7.75
C VAL A 127 -14.07 3.30 6.55
N ILE A 128 -14.26 2.19 5.84
CA ILE A 128 -15.23 2.08 4.75
C ILE A 128 -16.54 1.53 5.31
N PRO A 129 -17.66 2.28 5.22
CA PRO A 129 -18.95 1.80 5.72
C PRO A 129 -19.52 0.62 4.93
N ASN A 130 -19.22 0.53 3.64
CA ASN A 130 -19.70 -0.53 2.75
C ASN A 130 -18.58 -0.99 1.81
N VAL A 131 -17.93 -2.09 2.18
CA VAL A 131 -16.82 -2.70 1.43
C VAL A 131 -17.33 -3.40 0.16
N GLU A 132 -18.56 -3.94 0.17
CA GLU A 132 -19.14 -4.65 -0.97
C GLU A 132 -19.26 -3.77 -2.21
N ALA A 133 -19.46 -2.46 -2.01
CA ALA A 133 -19.51 -1.48 -3.10
C ALA A 133 -18.22 -1.43 -3.94
N TYR A 134 -17.09 -1.90 -3.40
CA TYR A 134 -15.79 -1.91 -4.06
C TYR A 134 -15.41 -3.29 -4.61
N ALA A 135 -16.04 -4.37 -4.13
CA ALA A 135 -15.63 -5.75 -4.41
C ALA A 135 -15.52 -6.06 -5.91
N TYR A 136 -16.53 -5.65 -6.69
CA TYR A 136 -16.55 -5.88 -8.14
C TYR A 136 -15.37 -5.24 -8.87
N SER A 137 -15.04 -3.98 -8.54
CA SER A 137 -13.94 -3.27 -9.20
C SER A 137 -12.59 -3.90 -8.84
N PHE A 138 -12.38 -4.23 -7.57
CA PHE A 138 -11.15 -4.88 -7.11
C PHE A 138 -10.93 -6.23 -7.79
N GLU A 139 -11.96 -7.07 -7.86
CA GLU A 139 -11.92 -8.34 -8.61
C GLU A 139 -11.59 -8.11 -10.09
N ARG A 140 -12.26 -7.15 -10.74
CA ARG A 140 -12.04 -6.82 -12.16
C ARG A 140 -10.60 -6.44 -12.47
N TYR A 141 -9.93 -5.70 -11.59
CA TYR A 141 -8.53 -5.30 -11.80
C TYR A 141 -7.52 -6.32 -11.27
N GLY A 142 -7.96 -7.39 -10.61
CA GLY A 142 -7.09 -8.38 -10.00
C GLY A 142 -6.31 -7.81 -8.81
N ILE A 143 -6.91 -6.88 -8.07
CA ILE A 143 -6.33 -6.25 -6.88
C ILE A 143 -7.15 -6.70 -5.68
N GLU A 144 -6.47 -7.15 -4.63
CA GLU A 144 -7.12 -7.57 -3.38
C GLU A 144 -7.56 -6.36 -2.55
N LEU A 145 -8.78 -6.38 -2.04
CA LEU A 145 -9.23 -5.38 -1.08
C LEU A 145 -8.80 -5.80 0.32
N VAL A 146 -7.86 -5.07 0.90
CA VAL A 146 -7.40 -5.29 2.28
C VAL A 146 -8.22 -4.40 3.21
N GLN A 147 -9.06 -5.04 4.03
CA GLN A 147 -9.96 -4.34 4.95
C GLN A 147 -9.31 -4.22 6.34
N CYS A 148 -9.24 -2.99 6.87
CA CYS A 148 -9.01 -2.79 8.29
C CYS A 148 -10.23 -3.27 9.08
N ALA A 149 -10.00 -4.14 10.05
CA ALA A 149 -11.03 -4.57 10.99
C ALA A 149 -10.62 -4.15 12.41
N GLU A 150 -11.53 -3.50 13.12
CA GLU A 150 -11.38 -3.22 14.54
C GLU A 150 -12.06 -4.32 15.37
N PRO A 151 -11.65 -4.54 16.63
CA PRO A 151 -12.30 -5.53 17.51
C PRO A 151 -13.81 -5.33 17.68
N SER A 152 -14.30 -4.11 17.43
CA SER A 152 -15.71 -3.72 17.48
C SER A 152 -16.50 -4.06 16.21
N MET A 153 -15.83 -4.41 15.11
CA MET A 153 -16.47 -4.74 13.83
C MET A 153 -16.92 -6.20 13.85
N THR A 154 -18.24 -6.41 13.79
CA THR A 154 -18.90 -7.73 13.74
C THR A 154 -19.38 -8.07 12.35
#